data_AF-A0A2H9PKS2-F1
#
_entry.id   AF-A0A2H9PKS2-F1
#
_cell.length_a   1.000
_cell.length_b   1.000
_cell.length_c   1.000
_cell.angle_alpha   90.00
_cell.angle_beta   90.00
_cell.angle_gamma   90.00
#
_symmetry.space_group_name_H-M   'P 1'
#
loop_
_entity.id
_entity.type
_entity.pdbx_description
1 polymer ?
#
loop_
_entity_poly.entity_id
_entity_poly.type
_entity_poly.pdbx_seq_one_letter_code
_entity_poly.pdbx_strand_id
1 'polypeptide(L)'
;LKEAVLAAGRCKVICAGGGSTSAEKFYQDLHDQLHIAGTQGNATGRNIHQRTLDEAIRFTNGISAITLAEKDVTFAMQVYEGKEKFTL
;
A
#
# COMPACT_ATOMS: atom_id res chain seq x y z
N LEU A 1 -3.18 -2.40 -16.51
CA LEU A 1 -3.55 -1.42 -15.44
C LEU A 1 -3.17 -0.01 -15.86
N LYS A 2 -1.96 0.18 -16.40
CA LYS A 2 -1.50 1.43 -17.01
C LYS A 2 -2.47 1.99 -18.05
N GLU A 3 -3.06 1.13 -18.88
CA GLU A 3 -4.06 1.50 -19.88
C GLU A 3 -5.32 2.09 -19.24
N ALA A 4 -5.77 1.51 -18.12
CA ALA A 4 -6.93 2.00 -17.37
C ALA A 4 -6.64 3.35 -16.70
N VAL A 5 -5.44 3.52 -16.13
CA VAL A 5 -4.98 4.80 -15.56
C VAL A 5 -4.94 5.89 -16.63
N LEU A 6 -4.36 5.60 -17.80
CA LEU A 6 -4.29 6.55 -18.92
C LEU A 6 -5.68 6.91 -19.45
N ALA A 7 -6.57 5.92 -19.61
CA ALA A 7 -7.93 6.14 -20.08
C ALA A 7 -8.78 6.97 -19.09
N ALA A 8 -8.53 6.86 -17.79
CA ALA A 8 -9.24 7.62 -16.76
C ALA A 8 -8.92 9.13 -16.79
N GLY A 9 -7.79 9.53 -17.42
CA GLY A 9 -7.41 10.92 -17.60
C GLY A 9 -7.28 11.68 -16.27
N ARG A 10 -8.18 12.64 -16.01
CA ARG A 10 -8.19 13.43 -14.77
C ARG A 10 -8.86 12.71 -13.59
N CYS A 11 -9.53 11.58 -13.84
CA CYS A 11 -10.10 10.75 -12.80
C CYS A 11 -9.00 9.88 -12.19
N LYS A 12 -8.61 10.18 -10.95
CA LYS A 12 -7.54 9.48 -10.25
C LYS A 12 -7.96 8.04 -9.92
N VAL A 13 -7.27 7.07 -10.51
CA VAL A 13 -7.52 5.64 -10.26
C VAL A 13 -6.83 5.20 -8.98
N ILE A 14 -7.55 4.45 -8.14
CA ILE A 14 -7.00 3.75 -6.98
C ILE A 14 -7.29 2.24 -7.10
N CYS A 15 -6.45 1.40 -6.49
CA CYS A 15 -6.64 -0.05 -6.48
C CYS A 15 -7.20 -0.56 -5.15
N ALA A 16 -8.09 -1.55 -5.20
CA ALA A 16 -8.57 -2.23 -4.01
C ALA A 16 -7.52 -3.21 -3.48
N GLY A 17 -7.35 -3.26 -2.16
CA GLY A 17 -6.33 -4.08 -1.50
C GLY A 17 -6.55 -5.60 -1.52
N GLY A 18 -7.57 -6.09 -2.24
CA GLY A 18 -7.76 -7.52 -2.48
C GLY A 18 -8.17 -8.36 -1.26
N GLY A 19 -7.91 -9.68 -1.35
CA GLY A 19 -8.09 -10.64 -0.27
C GLY A 19 -6.86 -10.70 0.66
N SER A 20 -6.91 -11.56 1.67
CA SER A 20 -5.79 -11.74 2.60
C SER A 20 -4.54 -12.23 1.87
N THR A 21 -3.42 -11.56 2.07
CA THR A 21 -2.12 -11.91 1.50
C THR A 21 -0.97 -11.49 2.44
N SER A 22 0.26 -11.89 2.14
CA SER A 22 1.42 -11.50 2.92
C SER A 22 1.67 -9.99 2.80
N ALA A 23 2.23 -9.39 3.85
CA ALA A 23 2.49 -7.95 3.87
C ALA A 23 3.48 -7.54 2.77
N GLU A 24 4.55 -8.32 2.58
CA GLU A 24 5.54 -8.08 1.53
C GLU A 24 4.92 -8.08 0.13
N LYS A 25 4.12 -9.09 -0.19
CA LYS A 25 3.43 -9.15 -1.48
C LYS A 25 2.49 -7.96 -1.65
N PHE A 26 1.73 -7.63 -0.60
CA PHE A 26 0.82 -6.49 -0.64
C PHE A 26 1.58 -5.18 -0.92
N TYR A 27 2.68 -4.93 -0.21
CA TYR A 27 3.49 -3.73 -0.39
C TYR A 27 4.15 -3.66 -1.75
N GLN A 28 4.63 -4.79 -2.28
CA GLN A 28 5.16 -4.84 -3.64
C GLN A 28 4.08 -4.53 -4.67
N ASP A 29 2.92 -5.19 -4.58
CA ASP A 29 1.80 -4.94 -5.49
C ASP A 29 1.34 -3.48 -5.42
N LEU A 30 1.27 -2.88 -4.22
CA LEU A 30 0.95 -1.45 -4.01
C LEU A 30 2.01 -0.53 -4.63
N HIS A 31 3.28 -0.79 -4.37
CA HIS A 31 4.39 0.00 -4.89
C HIS A 31 4.38 0.01 -6.42
N ASP A 32 4.18 -1.15 -7.05
CA ASP A 32 4.13 -1.28 -8.50
C ASP A 32 2.89 -0.61 -9.10
N GLN A 33 1.74 -0.69 -8.42
CA GLN A 33 0.54 0.03 -8.83
C GLN A 33 0.76 1.55 -8.85
N LEU A 34 1.51 2.10 -7.89
CA LEU A 34 1.80 3.54 -7.80
C LEU A 34 2.87 3.94 -8.82
N HIS A 35 4.03 3.28 -8.82
CA HIS A 35 5.23 3.71 -9.55
C HIS A 35 5.29 3.21 -10.99
N ILE A 36 4.72 2.05 -11.29
CA ILE A 36 4.76 1.45 -12.63
C ILE A 36 3.46 1.73 -13.38
N ALA A 37 2.32 1.48 -12.74
CA ALA A 37 1.01 1.65 -13.38
C ALA A 37 0.46 3.09 -13.33
N GLY A 38 0.90 3.91 -12.37
CA GLY A 38 0.50 5.31 -12.23
C GLY A 38 -0.81 5.53 -11.47
N THR A 39 -1.26 4.54 -10.69
CA THR A 39 -2.39 4.75 -9.78
C THR A 39 -2.08 5.84 -8.75
N GLN A 40 -3.10 6.39 -8.12
CA GLN A 40 -3.01 7.55 -7.23
C GLN A 40 -3.32 7.18 -5.77
N GLY A 41 -3.30 5.90 -5.44
CA GLY A 41 -3.56 5.39 -4.10
C GLY A 41 -4.20 4.01 -4.10
N ASN A 42 -4.62 3.59 -2.91
CA ASN A 42 -5.26 2.31 -2.66
C ASN A 42 -6.41 2.42 -1.65
N ALA A 43 -7.32 1.46 -1.70
CA ALA A 43 -8.38 1.27 -0.71
C ALA A 43 -8.30 -0.14 -0.13
N THR A 44 -7.83 -0.27 1.10
CA THR A 44 -7.63 -1.57 1.76
C THR A 44 -8.65 -1.78 2.87
N GLY A 45 -9.32 -2.93 2.86
CA GLY A 45 -10.33 -3.29 3.88
C GLY A 45 -9.93 -4.55 4.64
N ARG A 46 -10.23 -5.72 4.06
CA ARG A 46 -10.03 -7.04 4.70
C ARG A 46 -8.60 -7.28 5.19
N ASN A 47 -7.60 -6.87 4.41
CA ASN A 47 -6.21 -6.95 4.82
C ASN A 47 -5.91 -6.11 6.09
N ILE A 48 -6.67 -5.08 6.42
CA ILE A 48 -6.45 -4.33 7.67
C ILE A 48 -7.25 -4.98 8.81
N HIS A 49 -8.57 -5.08 8.67
CA HIS A 49 -9.43 -5.41 9.81
C HIS A 49 -9.43 -6.90 10.22
N GLN A 50 -8.82 -7.79 9.44
CA GLN A 50 -8.68 -9.21 9.78
C GLN A 50 -7.36 -9.51 10.53
N ARG A 51 -6.49 -8.51 10.72
CA ARG A 51 -5.26 -8.61 11.51
C ARG A 51 -5.51 -8.25 12.97
N THR A 52 -4.57 -8.59 13.84
CA THR A 52 -4.57 -8.08 15.22
C THR A 52 -4.41 -6.55 15.22
N LEU A 53 -4.84 -5.85 16.28
CA LEU A 53 -4.76 -4.39 16.34
C LEU A 53 -3.33 -3.87 16.09
N ASP A 54 -2.34 -4.44 16.77
CA ASP A 54 -0.94 -4.02 16.65
C ASP A 54 -0.39 -4.25 15.23
N GLU A 55 -0.71 -5.41 14.65
CA GLU A 55 -0.32 -5.74 13.29
C GLU A 55 -1.02 -4.85 12.27
N ALA A 56 -2.32 -4.56 12.46
CA ALA A 56 -3.10 -3.67 11.62
C ALA A 56 -2.52 -2.25 11.61
N ILE A 57 -2.13 -1.71 12.78
CA ILE A 57 -1.49 -0.40 12.89
C ILE A 57 -0.19 -0.36 12.10
N ARG A 58 0.72 -1.32 12.34
CA ARG A 58 2.00 -1.38 11.62
C ARG A 58 1.79 -1.58 10.11
N PHE A 59 0.81 -2.38 9.73
CA PHE A 59 0.44 -2.60 8.34
C PHE A 59 -0.05 -1.31 7.67
N THR A 60 -0.94 -0.55 8.32
CA THR A 60 -1.40 0.75 7.80
C THR A 60 -0.29 1.80 7.74
N ASN A 61 0.67 1.75 8.66
CA ASN A 61 1.84 2.61 8.62
C ASN A 61 2.73 2.30 7.42
N GLY A 62 2.95 1.01 7.10
CA GLY A 62 3.65 0.59 5.89
C GLY A 62 2.94 1.04 4.61
N ILE A 63 1.62 0.89 4.53
CA ILE A 63 0.80 1.41 3.41
C ILE A 63 0.98 2.92 3.26
N SER A 64 0.90 3.65 4.37
CA SER A 64 0.99 5.11 4.37
C SER A 64 2.40 5.59 3.98
N ALA A 65 3.44 4.88 4.43
CA ALA A 65 4.82 5.18 4.05
C ALA A 65 5.02 5.11 2.53
N ILE A 66 4.47 4.08 1.87
CA ILE A 66 4.53 3.93 0.42
C ILE A 66 3.68 5.00 -0.28
N THR A 67 2.43 5.17 0.17
CA THR A 67 1.44 5.96 -0.58
C THR A 67 1.59 7.47 -0.39
N LEU A 68 2.03 7.91 0.78
CA LEU A 68 2.04 9.32 1.17
C LEU A 68 3.45 9.91 1.28
N ALA A 69 4.47 9.07 1.43
CA ALA A 69 5.85 9.49 1.67
C ALA A 69 6.88 8.86 0.70
N GLU A 70 6.41 8.24 -0.38
CA GLU A 70 7.25 7.67 -1.46
C GLU A 70 8.34 6.72 -0.94
N LYS A 71 8.09 6.01 0.16
CA LYS A 71 9.02 5.02 0.70
C LYS A 71 8.96 3.72 -0.10
N ASP A 72 10.08 3.02 -0.13
CA ASP A 72 10.18 1.72 -0.80
C ASP A 72 9.58 0.57 0.05
N VAL A 73 9.49 -0.59 -0.58
CA VAL A 73 8.95 -1.82 0.04
C VAL A 73 9.79 -2.25 1.23
N THR A 74 11.11 -2.06 1.17
CA THR A 74 12.03 -2.43 2.25
C THR A 74 11.75 -1.65 3.52
N PHE A 75 11.59 -0.32 3.42
CA PHE A 75 11.22 0.53 4.55
C PHE A 75 9.83 0.16 5.10
N ALA A 76 8.84 -0.07 4.21
CA ALA A 76 7.50 -0.48 4.64
C ALA A 76 7.50 -1.82 5.40
N MET A 77 8.36 -2.76 4.99
CA MET A 77 8.58 -4.02 5.70
C MET A 77 9.25 -3.82 7.06
N GLN A 78 10.24 -2.94 7.17
CA GLN A 78 10.86 -2.60 8.47
C GLN A 78 9.84 -2.01 9.44
N VAL A 79 8.93 -1.15 8.96
CA VAL A 79 7.82 -0.61 9.75
C VAL A 79 6.85 -1.71 10.17
N TYR A 80 6.52 -2.62 9.25
CA TYR A 80 5.63 -3.75 9.54
C TYR A 80 6.20 -4.71 10.59
N GLU A 81 7.49 -4.97 10.52
CA GLU A 81 8.25 -5.81 11.46
C GLU A 81 8.53 -5.11 12.80
N GLY A 82 8.21 -3.81 12.92
CA GLY A 82 8.44 -3.02 14.12
C GLY A 82 9.90 -2.59 14.35
N LYS A 83 10.74 -2.70 13.31
CA LYS A 83 12.14 -2.24 13.32
C LYS A 83 12.26 -0.73 13.14
N GLU A 84 11.30 -0.13 12.44
CA GLU A 84 11.22 1.31 12.16
C GLU A 84 9.85 1.87 12.54
N LYS A 85 9.77 3.19 12.73
CA LYS A 85 8.50 3.89 12.99
C LYS A 85 8.23 4.90 11.89
N PHE A 86 7.05 4.82 11.29
CA PHE A 86 6.59 5.82 10.33
C PHE A 86 5.70 6.86 11.01
N THR A 87 5.85 8.12 10.61
CA THR A 87 5.00 9.26 10.99
C THR A 87 5.02 10.26 9.82
N LEU A 88 3.90 10.94 9.57
CA LEU A 88 3.73 11.93 8.50
C LEU A 88 4.31 13.29 8.85
#